data_AF-A0A6P6C8D6-F1
#
_entry.id   AF-A0A6P6C8D6-F1
#
_cell.length_a   1.000
_cell.length_b   1.000
_cell.length_c   1.000
_cell.angle_alpha   90.00
_cell.angle_beta   90.00
_cell.angle_gamma   90.00
#
_symmetry.space_group_name_H-M   'P 1'
#
loop_
_entity.id
_entity.type
_entity.pdbx_description
1 polymer ?
#
loop_
_entity_poly.entity_id
_entity_poly.type
_entity_poly.pdbx_seq_one_letter_code
_entity_poly.pdbx_strand_id
1 'polypeptide(L)'
;MWSASGSFLRDKWSSEDDELAGPSHTVSSRLHDTRIQIVSERELAQLAQVRPLIFSFHEQSAIKDCFKMLQKKVEYEIIQEFMTGSRHIVKQLQFTNWPDHGTPASVDGFIKFVRYVRKSHLTGPIIVHCSAGVGRTGVFLCVDVVFSAIEKNFSFNIKNIVAQMREQRYGMIQTKEQYCFCYKIVLEVLRKIVTFN
;
A
#
# COMPACT_ATOMS: atom_id res chain seq x y z
N MET A 1 10.15 4.23 40.03
CA MET A 1 8.69 4.37 39.83
C MET A 1 8.45 4.29 38.33
N TRP A 2 7.91 3.26 37.69
CA TRP A 2 7.11 2.09 38.12
C TRP A 2 7.51 0.83 37.35
N SER A 3 7.09 -0.30 37.91
CA SER A 3 7.44 -1.70 37.68
C SER A 3 6.84 -2.37 36.44
N ALA A 4 7.54 -3.39 35.95
CA ALA A 4 7.04 -4.41 35.01
C ALA A 4 6.11 -5.40 35.71
N SER A 5 5.05 -5.86 35.02
CA SER A 5 4.32 -7.13 35.24
C SER A 5 3.37 -7.37 34.07
N GLY A 6 3.65 -8.35 33.20
CA GLY A 6 2.81 -9.55 33.01
C GLY A 6 2.00 -9.45 31.71
N SER A 7 1.67 -10.49 30.96
CA SER A 7 2.01 -11.91 30.97
C SER A 7 1.77 -12.43 29.55
N PHE A 8 2.60 -13.38 29.12
CA PHE A 8 2.47 -14.18 27.91
C PHE A 8 1.07 -14.81 27.82
N LEU A 9 0.35 -14.59 26.72
CA LEU A 9 -0.61 -15.58 26.22
C LEU A 9 -0.36 -15.77 24.73
N ARG A 10 -0.13 -17.04 24.40
CA ARG A 10 0.35 -17.58 23.16
C ARG A 10 -0.85 -18.26 22.52
N ASP A 11 -1.56 -17.57 21.64
CA ASP A 11 -2.63 -18.20 20.89
C ASP A 11 -2.10 -18.81 19.60
N LYS A 12 -2.31 -20.13 19.57
CA LYS A 12 -1.88 -21.12 18.60
C LYS A 12 -2.97 -21.14 17.54
N TRP A 13 -2.72 -20.61 16.35
CA TRP A 13 -3.63 -20.76 15.22
C TRP A 13 -3.22 -21.98 14.39
N SER A 14 -4.02 -23.03 14.56
CA SER A 14 -4.09 -24.19 13.68
C SER A 14 -4.67 -23.78 12.34
N SER A 15 -4.02 -24.24 11.28
CA SER A 15 -4.45 -24.24 9.90
C SER A 15 -5.65 -25.16 9.71
N GLU A 16 -6.70 -24.64 9.08
CA GLU A 16 -7.63 -25.29 8.13
C GLU A 16 -8.88 -24.42 8.08
N ASP A 17 -9.11 -23.76 6.92
CA ASP A 17 -10.42 -23.59 6.28
C ASP A 17 -10.32 -22.56 5.15
N ASP A 18 -10.22 -23.08 3.92
CA ASP A 18 -10.49 -22.35 2.68
C ASP A 18 -11.99 -22.05 2.60
N GLU A 19 -12.44 -20.91 3.16
CA GLU A 19 -13.81 -20.42 2.97
C GLU A 19 -13.86 -19.29 1.94
N LEU A 20 -14.53 -19.58 0.81
CA LEU A 20 -14.91 -18.63 -0.22
C LEU A 20 -15.80 -17.53 0.38
N ALA A 21 -15.62 -16.28 -0.10
CA ALA A 21 -16.40 -15.13 0.35
C ALA A 21 -17.91 -15.32 0.03
N GLY A 22 -18.67 -15.79 1.03
CA GLY A 22 -20.13 -15.82 1.02
C GLY A 22 -20.76 -14.46 1.33
N PRO A 23 -22.07 -14.27 1.05
CA PRO A 23 -22.75 -13.01 1.29
C PRO A 23 -22.80 -12.69 2.78
N SER A 24 -22.67 -11.40 3.10
CA SER A 24 -22.58 -10.86 4.46
C SER A 24 -23.77 -11.31 5.32
N HIS A 25 -23.58 -12.33 6.15
CA HIS A 25 -24.49 -12.64 7.24
C HIS A 25 -24.28 -11.66 8.39
N THR A 26 -25.36 -11.00 8.82
CA THR A 26 -25.38 -10.16 10.01
C THR A 26 -25.25 -11.04 11.25
N VAL A 27 -24.04 -11.13 11.80
CA VAL A 27 -23.81 -11.70 13.13
C VAL A 27 -24.37 -10.73 14.18
N SER A 28 -25.41 -11.14 14.88
CA SER A 28 -25.89 -10.43 16.08
C SER A 28 -24.88 -10.66 17.21
N SER A 29 -23.99 -9.70 17.43
CA SER A 29 -23.09 -9.71 18.59
C SER A 29 -23.75 -9.00 19.77
N ARG A 30 -24.15 -9.79 20.78
CA ARG A 30 -24.31 -9.27 22.14
C ARG A 30 -22.91 -8.95 22.68
N LEU A 31 -22.47 -7.71 22.54
CA LEU A 31 -21.30 -7.20 23.23
C LEU A 31 -21.68 -5.93 23.99
N HIS A 32 -21.40 -5.97 25.30
CA HIS A 32 -21.68 -4.91 26.25
C HIS A 32 -20.91 -3.63 25.93
N ASP A 33 -21.68 -2.57 25.75
CA ASP A 33 -21.51 -1.23 26.33
C ASP A 33 -20.09 -0.67 26.38
N THR A 34 -19.58 -0.26 25.22
CA THR A 34 -18.85 1.00 25.13
C THR A 34 -19.62 1.86 24.14
N ARG A 35 -20.24 2.94 24.61
CA ARG A 35 -21.09 3.86 23.85
C ARG A 35 -20.44 4.35 22.56
N ILE A 36 -20.61 3.62 21.45
CA ILE A 36 -20.51 4.20 20.12
C ILE A 36 -21.89 4.81 19.85
N GLN A 37 -21.98 6.12 20.01
CA GLN A 37 -23.21 6.86 19.69
C GLN A 37 -23.27 7.01 18.17
N ILE A 38 -23.95 6.08 17.50
CA ILE A 38 -24.16 6.15 16.06
C ILE A 38 -25.15 7.28 15.79
N VAL A 39 -24.69 8.31 15.09
CA VAL A 39 -25.53 9.45 14.67
C VAL A 39 -26.57 8.95 13.67
N SER A 40 -27.84 9.18 13.97
CA SER A 40 -28.95 8.80 13.11
C SER A 40 -29.03 9.68 11.86
N GLU A 41 -29.63 9.16 10.78
CA GLU A 41 -29.91 9.95 9.57
C GLU A 41 -30.74 11.21 9.86
N ARG A 42 -31.59 11.17 10.90
CA ARG A 42 -32.38 12.32 11.34
C ARG A 42 -31.50 13.40 11.97
N GLU A 43 -30.52 13.01 12.78
CA GLU A 43 -29.53 13.94 13.36
C GLU A 43 -28.61 14.51 12.26
N LEU A 44 -28.23 13.70 11.26
CA LEU A 44 -27.52 14.20 10.08
C LEU A 44 -28.36 15.19 9.27
N ALA A 45 -29.64 14.90 9.04
CA ALA A 45 -30.56 15.79 8.33
C ALA A 45 -30.77 17.13 9.07
N GLN A 46 -30.73 17.13 10.40
CA GLN A 46 -30.77 18.35 11.21
C GLN A 46 -29.52 19.21 11.05
N LEU A 47 -28.36 18.59 10.80
CA LEU A 47 -27.08 19.25 10.52
C LEU A 47 -26.86 19.57 9.02
N ALA A 48 -27.66 18.99 8.13
CA ALA A 48 -27.53 19.13 6.68
C ALA A 48 -27.88 20.53 6.15
N GLN A 49 -28.50 21.38 6.98
CA GLN A 49 -28.67 22.80 6.64
C GLN A 49 -27.30 23.46 6.61
N VAL A 50 -26.80 23.76 5.40
CA VAL A 50 -25.61 24.58 5.20
C VAL A 50 -25.90 25.98 5.75
N ARG A 51 -25.62 26.19 7.03
CA ARG A 51 -25.76 27.48 7.69
C ARG A 51 -24.48 28.26 7.46
N PRO A 52 -24.56 29.49 6.91
CA PRO A 52 -23.42 30.38 6.86
C PRO A 52 -22.88 30.58 8.28
N LEU A 53 -21.66 30.11 8.55
CA LEU A 53 -20.91 30.56 9.71
C LEU A 53 -20.60 32.04 9.42
N ILE A 54 -21.12 32.93 10.26
CA ILE A 54 -21.07 34.40 10.15
C ILE A 54 -19.90 34.89 9.29
N PHE A 55 -20.22 35.45 8.12
CA PHE A 55 -19.22 35.95 7.17
C PHE A 55 -19.10 37.46 7.26
N SER A 56 -17.86 37.95 7.37
CA SER A 56 -17.49 39.34 7.05
C SER A 56 -17.87 39.68 5.60
N PHE A 57 -17.99 40.98 5.28
CA PHE A 57 -18.29 41.44 3.91
C PHE A 57 -17.31 40.88 2.86
N HIS A 58 -16.03 40.78 3.23
CA HIS A 58 -14.98 40.22 2.36
C HIS A 58 -15.21 38.73 2.06
N GLU A 59 -15.56 37.93 3.06
CA GLU A 59 -15.86 36.50 2.90
C GLU A 59 -17.12 36.28 2.05
N GLN A 60 -18.15 37.12 2.21
CA GLN A 60 -19.34 37.06 1.36
C GLN A 60 -19.04 37.39 -0.11
N SER A 61 -18.13 38.34 -0.36
CA SER A 61 -17.70 38.66 -1.73
C SER A 61 -16.97 37.48 -2.36
N ALA A 62 -16.00 36.89 -1.65
CA ALA A 62 -15.24 35.74 -2.13
C ALA A 62 -16.15 34.54 -2.46
N ILE A 63 -17.14 34.25 -1.60
CA ILE A 63 -18.11 33.17 -1.84
C ILE A 63 -18.95 33.44 -3.09
N LYS A 64 -19.40 34.69 -3.30
CA LYS A 64 -20.15 35.08 -4.49
C LYS A 64 -19.30 34.94 -5.76
N ASP A 65 -18.02 35.25 -5.69
CA ASP A 65 -17.11 35.11 -6.82
C ASP A 65 -16.84 33.64 -7.14
N CYS A 66 -16.64 32.78 -6.13
CA CYS A 66 -16.57 31.33 -6.31
C CYS A 66 -17.85 30.77 -6.92
N PHE A 67 -19.02 31.23 -6.47
CA PHE A 67 -20.30 30.80 -7.00
C PHE A 67 -20.46 31.17 -8.48
N LYS A 68 -20.14 32.41 -8.86
CA LYS A 68 -20.17 32.85 -10.26
C LYS A 68 -19.17 32.08 -11.12
N MET A 69 -17.96 31.84 -10.62
CA MET A 69 -16.95 31.04 -11.30
C MET A 69 -17.47 29.63 -11.60
N LEU A 70 -18.09 28.97 -10.61
CA LEU A 70 -18.63 27.62 -10.75
C LEU A 70 -19.87 27.58 -11.64
N GLN A 71 -20.77 28.56 -11.55
CA GLN A 71 -21.93 28.65 -12.45
C GLN A 71 -21.55 28.90 -13.90
N LYS A 72 -20.44 29.60 -14.15
CA LYS A 72 -19.96 29.91 -15.50
C LYS A 72 -19.30 28.71 -16.17
N LYS A 73 -18.76 27.74 -15.41
CA LYS A 73 -18.19 26.52 -15.98
C LYS A 73 -19.30 25.62 -16.53
N VAL A 74 -19.35 25.50 -17.86
CA VAL A 74 -20.24 24.57 -18.56
C VAL A 74 -19.66 23.17 -18.50
N GLU A 75 -20.50 22.13 -18.45
CA GLU A 75 -20.09 20.72 -18.44
C GLU A 75 -19.03 20.40 -19.51
N TYR A 76 -19.16 20.97 -20.70
CA TYR A 76 -18.18 20.85 -21.77
C TYR A 76 -16.79 21.42 -21.42
N GLU A 77 -16.70 22.56 -20.76
CA GLU A 77 -15.41 23.15 -20.35
C GLU A 77 -14.74 22.32 -19.25
N ILE A 78 -15.53 21.76 -18.33
CA ILE A 78 -15.06 20.83 -17.30
C ILE A 78 -14.51 19.56 -17.95
N ILE A 79 -15.24 19.01 -18.92
CA ILE A 79 -14.80 17.85 -19.70
C ILE A 79 -13.54 18.20 -20.48
N GLN A 80 -13.44 19.37 -21.13
CA GLN A 80 -12.24 19.77 -21.85
C GLN A 80 -11.04 19.95 -20.91
N GLU A 81 -11.19 20.54 -19.73
CA GLU A 81 -10.12 20.63 -18.72
C GLU A 81 -9.69 19.25 -18.21
N PHE A 82 -10.64 18.33 -18.00
CA PHE A 82 -10.34 16.93 -17.68
C PHE A 82 -9.65 16.20 -18.84
N MET A 83 -10.03 16.53 -20.08
CA MET A 83 -9.58 15.89 -21.30
C MET A 83 -8.38 16.58 -21.95
N THR A 84 -7.89 17.73 -21.44
CA THR A 84 -6.64 18.37 -21.89
C THR A 84 -5.49 17.41 -21.62
N GLY A 85 -5.24 16.55 -22.60
CA GLY A 85 -4.56 15.29 -22.36
C GLY A 85 -3.08 15.37 -22.73
N SER A 86 -2.22 15.43 -21.71
CA SER A 86 -0.86 14.94 -21.88
C SER A 86 -0.92 13.42 -22.09
N ARG A 87 -0.42 12.95 -23.24
CA ARG A 87 -0.30 11.51 -23.51
C ARG A 87 0.94 10.97 -22.79
N HIS A 88 0.74 9.99 -21.92
CA HIS A 88 1.83 9.27 -21.26
C HIS A 88 1.89 7.82 -21.75
N ILE A 89 3.10 7.31 -21.93
CA ILE A 89 3.34 5.90 -22.24
C ILE A 89 3.68 5.20 -20.92
N VAL A 90 2.91 4.18 -20.56
CA VAL A 90 3.13 3.37 -19.36
C VAL A 90 3.63 2.00 -19.78
N LYS A 91 4.78 1.58 -19.23
CA LYS A 91 5.29 0.22 -19.39
C LYS A 91 4.83 -0.62 -18.20
N GLN A 92 3.88 -1.52 -18.43
CA GLN A 92 3.39 -2.46 -17.42
C GLN A 92 4.16 -3.79 -17.53
N LEU A 93 4.67 -4.28 -16.40
CA LEU A 93 5.44 -5.51 -16.31
C LEU A 93 4.78 -6.45 -15.30
N GLN A 94 4.35 -7.62 -15.77
CA GLN A 94 3.65 -8.59 -14.94
C GLN A 94 4.53 -9.82 -14.66
N PHE A 95 4.74 -10.11 -13.37
CA PHE A 95 5.37 -11.37 -12.93
C PHE A 95 4.27 -12.36 -12.53
N THR A 96 3.95 -13.31 -13.40
CA THR A 96 2.75 -14.16 -13.27
C THR A 96 2.95 -15.37 -12.36
N ASN A 97 4.17 -15.92 -12.28
CA ASN A 97 4.43 -17.19 -11.60
C ASN A 97 4.80 -17.01 -10.11
N TRP A 98 3.92 -16.35 -9.37
CA TRP A 98 4.08 -16.07 -7.94
C TRP A 98 2.74 -16.14 -7.19
N PRO A 99 2.44 -17.27 -6.50
CA PRO A 99 1.18 -17.46 -5.78
C PRO A 99 1.08 -16.50 -4.59
N ASP A 100 -0.15 -16.24 -4.14
CA ASP A 100 -0.34 -15.46 -2.93
C ASP A 100 0.17 -16.19 -1.70
N HIS A 101 0.64 -15.44 -0.70
CA HIS A 101 1.29 -15.96 0.52
C HIS A 101 2.57 -16.80 0.32
N GLY A 102 2.88 -17.20 -0.92
CA GLY A 102 4.07 -17.97 -1.28
C GLY A 102 5.24 -17.12 -1.78
N THR A 103 6.16 -17.81 -2.44
CA THR A 103 7.39 -17.23 -3.02
C THR A 103 7.45 -17.51 -4.54
N PRO A 104 8.23 -16.74 -5.31
CA PRO A 104 8.51 -17.07 -6.71
C PRO A 104 9.04 -18.50 -6.85
N ALA A 105 8.55 -19.24 -7.84
CA ALA A 105 8.97 -20.62 -8.10
C ALA A 105 10.45 -20.70 -8.53
N SER A 106 10.93 -19.70 -9.28
CA SER A 106 12.31 -19.62 -9.76
C SER A 106 13.01 -18.40 -9.20
N VAL A 107 14.08 -18.65 -8.43
CA VAL A 107 15.00 -17.62 -7.94
C VAL A 107 15.61 -16.84 -9.11
N ASP A 108 16.08 -17.56 -10.13
CA ASP A 108 16.70 -16.95 -11.31
C ASP A 108 15.71 -16.15 -12.16
N GLY A 109 14.50 -16.68 -12.33
CA GLY A 109 13.41 -15.97 -13.01
C GLY A 109 13.09 -14.66 -12.30
N PHE A 110 13.04 -14.67 -10.97
CA PHE A 110 12.79 -13.48 -10.17
C PHE A 110 13.94 -12.46 -10.28
N ILE A 111 15.20 -12.90 -10.16
CA ILE A 111 16.37 -12.02 -10.33
C ILE A 111 16.36 -11.36 -11.71
N LYS A 112 16.09 -12.13 -12.78
CA LYS A 112 15.99 -11.61 -14.15
C LYS A 112 14.88 -10.57 -14.27
N PHE A 113 13.72 -10.81 -13.66
CA PHE A 113 12.60 -9.87 -13.66
C PHE A 113 12.96 -8.56 -12.96
N VAL A 114 13.49 -8.61 -11.73
CA VAL A 114 13.89 -7.39 -10.98
C VAL A 114 14.91 -6.58 -11.78
N ARG A 115 15.93 -7.23 -12.37
CA ARG A 115 16.92 -6.56 -13.23
C ARG A 115 16.29 -5.94 -14.47
N TYR A 116 15.31 -6.61 -15.09
CA TYR A 116 14.60 -6.09 -16.25
C TYR A 116 13.73 -4.87 -15.91
N VAL A 117 13.06 -4.88 -14.74
CA VAL A 117 12.32 -3.72 -14.23
C VAL A 117 13.26 -2.53 -14.03
N ARG A 118 14.37 -2.72 -13.31
CA ARG A 118 15.40 -1.68 -13.09
C ARG A 118 15.95 -1.13 -14.40
N LYS A 119 16.28 -2.00 -15.37
CA LYS A 119 16.78 -1.59 -16.70
C LYS A 119 15.73 -0.84 -17.53
N SER A 120 14.45 -1.12 -17.32
CA SER A 120 13.35 -0.50 -18.07
C SER A 120 12.88 0.83 -17.46
N HIS A 121 13.26 1.12 -16.23
CA HIS A 121 12.90 2.34 -15.53
C HIS A 121 13.68 3.54 -16.05
N LEU A 122 13.00 4.68 -16.23
CA LEU A 122 13.59 5.91 -16.75
C LEU A 122 13.66 6.98 -15.66
N THR A 123 12.50 7.39 -15.15
CA THR A 123 12.36 8.45 -14.14
C THR A 123 11.11 8.21 -13.28
N GLY A 124 11.00 8.96 -12.17
CA GLY A 124 9.83 8.92 -11.29
C GLY A 124 9.72 7.65 -10.43
N PRO A 125 8.70 7.55 -9.58
CA PRO A 125 8.47 6.35 -8.77
C PRO A 125 7.97 5.17 -9.61
N ILE A 126 8.36 3.95 -9.23
CA ILE A 126 7.81 2.71 -9.79
C ILE A 126 6.59 2.30 -8.98
N ILE A 127 5.47 2.05 -9.66
CA ILE A 127 4.28 1.46 -9.03
C ILE A 127 4.47 -0.06 -8.94
N VAL A 128 4.44 -0.59 -7.73
CA VAL A 128 4.52 -2.03 -7.46
C VAL A 128 3.27 -2.47 -6.70
N HIS A 129 2.53 -3.43 -7.23
CA HIS A 129 1.33 -3.96 -6.58
C HIS A 129 1.26 -5.48 -6.67
N CYS A 130 0.40 -6.07 -5.84
CA CYS A 130 -0.06 -7.45 -5.96
C CYS A 130 -1.59 -7.46 -5.77
N SER A 131 -2.12 -8.33 -4.90
CA SER A 131 -3.51 -8.27 -4.44
C SER A 131 -3.65 -7.22 -3.31
N ALA A 132 -3.19 -7.55 -2.10
CA ALA A 132 -3.22 -6.63 -0.94
C ALA A 132 -2.11 -5.55 -0.93
N GLY A 133 -1.14 -5.64 -1.83
CA GLY A 133 -0.03 -4.68 -1.93
C GLY A 133 0.95 -4.71 -0.75
N VAL A 134 1.15 -5.87 -0.10
CA VAL A 134 2.02 -6.00 1.09
C VAL A 134 3.00 -7.18 1.03
N GLY A 135 2.53 -8.41 0.75
CA GLY A 135 3.38 -9.61 0.76
C GLY A 135 4.39 -9.64 -0.39
N ARG A 136 3.89 -9.91 -1.60
CA ARG A 136 4.69 -9.97 -2.84
C ARG A 136 5.36 -8.62 -3.15
N THR A 137 4.61 -7.53 -2.99
CA THR A 137 5.13 -6.16 -3.10
C THR A 137 6.31 -5.93 -2.17
N GLY A 138 6.20 -6.31 -0.89
CA GLY A 138 7.29 -6.12 0.08
C GLY A 138 8.54 -6.93 -0.26
N VAL A 139 8.39 -8.16 -0.77
CA VAL A 139 9.54 -8.96 -1.23
C VAL A 139 10.23 -8.30 -2.42
N PHE A 140 9.47 -7.80 -3.41
CA PHE A 140 10.05 -7.08 -4.55
C PHE A 140 10.82 -5.84 -4.10
N LEU A 141 10.21 -5.00 -3.27
CA LEU A 141 10.84 -3.77 -2.79
C LEU A 141 12.09 -4.06 -1.95
N CYS A 142 12.04 -5.05 -1.04
CA CYS A 142 13.20 -5.44 -0.24
C CYS A 142 14.38 -5.85 -1.12
N VAL A 143 14.13 -6.69 -2.12
CA VAL A 143 15.19 -7.17 -3.02
C VAL A 143 15.73 -6.04 -3.90
N ASP A 144 14.87 -5.16 -4.41
CA ASP A 144 15.29 -4.00 -5.20
C ASP A 144 16.20 -3.03 -4.42
N VAL A 145 15.84 -2.76 -3.15
CA VAL A 145 16.67 -1.95 -2.25
C VAL A 145 18.03 -2.60 -2.01
N VAL A 146 18.07 -3.92 -1.76
CA VAL A 146 19.34 -4.64 -1.57
C VAL A 146 20.19 -4.63 -2.84
N PHE A 147 19.59 -4.81 -4.02
CA PHE A 147 20.33 -4.73 -5.29
C PHE A 147 20.95 -3.35 -5.50
N SER A 148 20.18 -2.29 -5.23
CA SER A 148 20.67 -0.90 -5.26
C SER A 148 21.83 -0.68 -4.27
N ALA A 149 21.78 -1.28 -3.07
CA ALA A 149 22.85 -1.20 -2.09
C ALA A 149 24.12 -1.94 -2.56
N ILE A 150 23.97 -3.16 -3.09
CA ILE A 150 25.08 -3.95 -3.64
C ILE A 150 25.76 -3.19 -4.80
N GLU A 151 24.98 -2.68 -5.76
CA GLU A 151 25.50 -1.93 -6.91
C GLU A 151 26.27 -0.67 -6.51
N LYS A 152 25.91 -0.05 -5.38
CA LYS A 152 26.53 1.17 -4.83
C LYS A 152 27.58 0.90 -3.76
N ASN A 153 27.94 -0.37 -3.52
CA ASN A 153 28.87 -0.78 -2.46
C ASN A 153 28.46 -0.30 -1.05
N PHE A 154 27.15 -0.26 -0.78
CA PHE A 154 26.62 0.07 0.54
C PHE A 154 26.31 -1.19 1.34
N SER A 155 26.56 -1.12 2.65
CA SER A 155 26.08 -2.13 3.59
C SER A 155 24.55 -2.14 3.62
N PHE A 156 23.96 -3.32 3.69
CA PHE A 156 22.51 -3.48 3.81
C PHE A 156 22.16 -4.42 4.97
N ASN A 157 20.96 -4.24 5.52
CA ASN A 157 20.40 -5.13 6.53
C ASN A 157 18.93 -5.38 6.22
N ILE A 158 18.59 -6.62 5.86
CA ILE A 158 17.22 -6.98 5.43
C ILE A 158 16.19 -6.72 6.53
N LYS A 159 16.51 -6.99 7.80
CA LYS A 159 15.61 -6.70 8.93
C LYS A 159 15.29 -5.21 9.02
N ASN A 160 16.30 -4.35 8.92
CA ASN A 160 16.11 -2.90 8.99
C ASN A 160 15.32 -2.37 7.78
N ILE A 161 15.61 -2.86 6.57
CA ILE A 161 14.86 -2.52 5.36
C ILE A 161 13.38 -2.87 5.53
N VAL A 162 13.08 -4.09 6.01
CA VAL A 162 11.70 -4.53 6.22
C VAL A 162 11.00 -3.73 7.32
N ALA A 163 11.71 -3.36 8.40
CA ALA A 163 11.17 -2.48 9.44
C ALA A 163 10.77 -1.11 8.87
N GLN A 164 11.66 -0.47 8.10
CA GLN A 164 11.39 0.82 7.46
C GLN A 164 10.24 0.74 6.44
N MET A 165 10.14 -0.36 5.69
CA MET A 165 8.99 -0.57 4.80
C MET A 165 7.67 -0.69 5.58
N ARG A 166 7.68 -1.34 6.75
CA ARG A 166 6.51 -1.51 7.61
C ARG A 166 6.08 -0.22 8.31
N GLU A 167 7.01 0.71 8.54
CA GLU A 167 6.71 2.07 9.02
C GLU A 167 5.94 2.89 7.97
N GLN A 168 6.20 2.67 6.67
CA GLN A 168 5.52 3.38 5.58
C GLN A 168 4.23 2.68 5.14
N ARG A 169 4.20 1.34 5.16
CA ARG A 169 3.01 0.54 4.85
C ARG A 169 3.01 -0.71 5.71
N TYR A 170 2.07 -0.75 6.64
CA TYR A 170 1.90 -1.88 7.55
C TYR A 170 1.79 -3.22 6.81
N GLY A 171 2.42 -4.25 7.36
CA GLY A 171 2.32 -5.63 6.85
C GLY A 171 3.25 -6.01 5.69
N MET A 172 4.17 -5.12 5.27
CA MET A 172 5.17 -5.44 4.23
C MET A 172 5.93 -6.73 4.54
N ILE A 173 5.95 -7.65 3.57
CA ILE A 173 6.36 -9.05 3.72
C ILE A 173 5.49 -9.78 4.75
N GLN A 174 4.61 -10.65 4.26
CA GLN A 174 3.50 -11.18 5.05
C GLN A 174 3.83 -12.52 5.71
N THR A 175 4.59 -13.38 5.03
CA THR A 175 4.89 -14.74 5.51
C THR A 175 6.36 -14.93 5.85
N LYS A 176 6.65 -15.93 6.69
CA LYS A 176 8.03 -16.31 7.04
C LYS A 176 8.78 -16.75 5.79
N GLU A 177 8.11 -17.48 4.90
CA GLU A 177 8.65 -18.02 3.66
C GLU A 177 9.10 -16.88 2.74
N GLN A 178 8.29 -15.82 2.62
CA GLN A 178 8.65 -14.59 1.90
C GLN A 178 9.87 -13.89 2.50
N TYR A 179 9.94 -13.80 3.84
CA TYR A 179 11.07 -13.19 4.52
C TYR A 179 12.36 -14.00 4.30
N CYS A 180 12.31 -15.33 4.46
CA CYS A 180 13.42 -16.24 4.14
C CYS A 180 13.83 -16.16 2.66
N PHE A 181 12.86 -16.00 1.76
CA PHE A 181 13.13 -15.86 0.33
C PHE A 181 13.97 -14.62 0.00
N CYS A 182 13.76 -13.50 0.71
CA CYS A 182 14.61 -12.31 0.54
C CYS A 182 16.08 -12.63 0.80
N TYR A 183 16.39 -13.34 1.90
CA TYR A 183 17.76 -13.79 2.18
C TYR A 183 18.28 -14.77 1.12
N LYS A 184 17.43 -15.70 0.65
CA LYS A 184 17.78 -16.68 -0.40
C LYS A 184 18.21 -15.99 -1.70
N ILE A 185 17.45 -14.99 -2.15
CA ILE A 185 17.78 -14.21 -3.36
C ILE A 185 19.11 -13.49 -3.20
N VAL A 186 19.30 -12.80 -2.08
CA VAL A 186 20.52 -12.00 -1.85
C VAL A 186 21.75 -12.90 -1.80
N LEU A 187 21.66 -14.03 -1.11
CA LEU A 187 22.74 -15.01 -1.06
C LEU A 187 23.08 -15.56 -2.45
N GLU A 188 22.07 -15.87 -3.27
CA GLU A 188 22.27 -16.36 -4.63
C GLU A 188 22.97 -15.32 -5.53
N VAL A 189 22.56 -14.06 -5.43
CA VAL A 189 23.19 -12.97 -6.18
C VAL A 189 24.64 -12.76 -5.77
N LEU A 190 24.92 -12.73 -4.46
CA LEU A 190 26.29 -12.58 -3.96
C LEU A 190 27.18 -13.76 -4.35
N ARG A 191 26.68 -14.99 -4.30
CA ARG A 191 27.41 -16.17 -4.79
C ARG A 191 27.81 -16.00 -6.25
N LYS A 192 26.85 -15.61 -7.11
CA LYS A 192 27.14 -15.37 -8.53
C LYS A 192 28.24 -14.31 -8.69
N ILE A 193 28.14 -13.19 -7.98
CA ILE A 193 29.16 -12.12 -8.05
C ILE A 193 30.54 -12.64 -7.65
N VAL A 194 30.64 -13.42 -6.57
CA VAL A 194 31.92 -13.95 -6.09
C VAL A 194 32.50 -15.01 -7.02
N THR A 195 31.68 -15.91 -7.58
CA THR A 195 32.16 -16.98 -8.48
C THR A 195 32.60 -16.47 -9.85
N PHE A 196 32.14 -15.29 -10.28
CA PHE A 196 32.54 -14.67 -11.54
C PHE A 196 33.80 -13.78 -11.42
N ASN A 197 34.32 -13.57 -10.21
CA ASN A 197 35.59 -12.88 -9.94
C ASN A 197 36.70 -13.90 -9.67
#